data_AF-A0A1E5H156-F1
#
_entry.id   AF-A0A1E5H156-F1
#
_cell.length_a   1.000
_cell.length_b   1.000
_cell.length_c   1.000
_cell.angle_alpha   90.00
_cell.angle_beta   90.00
_cell.angle_gamma   90.00
#
_symmetry.space_group_name_H-M   'P 1'
#
loop_
_entity.id
_entity.type
_entity.pdbx_description
1 polymer ?
#
loop_
_entity_poly.entity_id
_entity_poly.type
_entity_poly.pdbx_seq_one_letter_code
_entity_poly.pdbx_strand_id
1 'polypeptide(L)'
;MNRFRMCIIYMGIGAIFLLVYYGLTGAIPKRSEIIVTLVASFTSGLLTFILYIEKLKFNYALIFHFFVMYSLWTITSLYNRWVSISSVDFFKHSLIFIGIYVLVWCIIYRIEQAELQRINDFLNQ
;
A
#
# COMPACT_ATOMS: atom_id res chain seq x y z
N MET A 1 13.61 -10.16 -11.92
CA MET A 1 13.53 -9.60 -10.55
C MET A 1 13.04 -10.70 -9.59
N ASN A 2 13.77 -11.01 -8.52
CA ASN A 2 13.49 -12.20 -7.69
C ASN A 2 12.16 -12.02 -6.93
N ARG A 3 11.20 -12.92 -7.14
CA ARG A 3 9.75 -12.70 -6.90
C ARG A 3 9.38 -12.54 -5.42
N PHE A 4 10.14 -13.15 -4.52
CA PHE A 4 9.98 -13.02 -3.06
C PHE A 4 10.46 -11.65 -2.52
N ARG A 5 11.22 -10.89 -3.31
CA ARG A 5 11.77 -9.58 -2.86
C ARG A 5 10.67 -8.57 -2.60
N MET A 6 9.54 -8.64 -3.29
CA MET A 6 8.43 -7.70 -3.05
C MET A 6 7.90 -7.84 -1.62
N CYS A 7 7.68 -9.06 -1.14
CA CYS A 7 7.22 -9.28 0.24
C CYS A 7 8.20 -8.71 1.27
N ILE A 8 9.51 -8.93 1.06
CA ILE A 8 10.56 -8.38 1.94
C ILE A 8 10.60 -6.85 1.88
N ILE A 9 10.46 -6.25 0.70
CA ILE A 9 10.43 -4.79 0.53
C ILE A 9 9.25 -4.21 1.31
N TYR A 10 8.05 -4.77 1.15
CA TYR A 10 6.88 -4.29 1.87
C TYR A 10 7.02 -4.47 3.38
N MET A 11 7.57 -5.59 3.86
CA MET A 11 7.91 -5.73 5.30
C MET A 11 8.86 -4.64 5.79
N GLY A 12 9.87 -4.29 4.99
CA GLY A 12 10.77 -3.17 5.28
C GLY A 12 10.04 -1.84 5.37
N ILE A 13 9.11 -1.56 4.45
CA ILE A 13 8.25 -0.37 4.49
C ILE A 13 7.39 -0.37 5.76
N GLY A 14 6.81 -1.50 6.14
CA GLY A 14 6.05 -1.65 7.39
C GLY A 14 6.88 -1.38 8.64
N ALA A 15 8.13 -1.84 8.67
CA ALA A 15 9.06 -1.57 9.76
C ALA A 15 9.44 -0.09 9.84
N ILE A 16 9.69 0.56 8.69
CA ILE A 16 9.94 2.02 8.62
C ILE A 16 8.73 2.80 9.12
N PHE A 17 7.52 2.41 8.70
CA PHE A 17 6.29 3.02 9.17
C PHE A 17 6.17 2.94 10.70
N LEU A 18 6.43 1.78 11.30
CA LEU A 18 6.45 1.63 12.77
C LEU A 18 7.48 2.55 13.42
N LEU A 19 8.70 2.60 12.90
CA LEU A 19 9.75 3.45 13.44
C LEU A 19 9.34 4.93 13.42
N VAL A 20 8.76 5.39 12.31
CA VAL A 20 8.28 6.77 12.19
C VAL A 20 7.10 7.02 13.13
N TYR A 21 6.10 6.14 13.15
CA TYR A 21 4.91 6.30 13.99
C TYR A 21 5.26 6.36 15.49
N TYR A 22 6.11 5.45 15.95
CA TYR A 22 6.53 5.42 17.35
C TYR A 22 7.55 6.50 17.70
N GLY A 23 8.42 6.87 16.75
CA GLY A 23 9.33 8.01 16.91
C GLY A 23 8.58 9.34 17.06
N LEU A 24 7.46 9.52 16.37
CA LEU A 24 6.62 10.72 16.46
C LEU A 24 5.73 10.74 17.70
N THR A 25 5.22 9.59 18.14
CA THR A 25 4.31 9.51 19.30
C THR A 25 5.04 9.41 20.64
N GLY A 26 6.34 9.05 20.63
CA GLY A 26 7.13 8.81 21.84
C GLY A 26 6.73 7.54 22.61
N ALA A 27 5.80 6.74 22.06
CA ALA A 27 5.37 5.49 22.65
C ALA A 27 6.35 4.34 22.31
N ILE A 28 6.25 3.23 23.06
CA ILE A 28 7.03 2.02 22.77
C ILE A 28 6.09 0.99 22.11
N PRO A 29 6.44 0.44 20.93
CA PRO A 29 5.62 -0.54 20.26
C PRO A 29 5.49 -1.83 21.07
N LYS A 30 4.27 -2.37 21.16
CA LYS A 30 4.06 -3.72 21.71
C LYS A 30 4.49 -4.75 20.68
N ARG A 31 4.95 -5.92 21.16
CA ARG A 31 5.32 -7.06 20.30
C ARG A 31 4.20 -7.45 19.34
N SER A 32 2.95 -7.42 19.80
CA SER A 32 1.78 -7.72 18.97
C SER A 32 1.64 -6.75 17.79
N GLU A 33 1.87 -5.45 18.02
CA GLU A 33 1.75 -4.43 16.97
C GLU A 33 2.85 -4.56 15.92
N ILE A 34 4.06 -4.91 16.36
CA ILE A 34 5.18 -5.21 15.46
C ILE A 34 4.82 -6.39 14.57
N ILE A 35 4.39 -7.51 15.17
CA ILE A 35 4.07 -8.74 14.44
C ILE A 35 2.91 -8.50 13.46
N VAL A 36 1.81 -7.89 13.91
CA VAL A 36 0.65 -7.64 13.04
C VAL A 36 1.00 -6.72 11.88
N THR A 37 1.81 -5.69 12.12
CA THR A 37 2.21 -4.76 11.04
C THR A 37 3.14 -5.43 10.04
N LEU A 38 4.08 -6.27 10.49
CA LEU A 38 4.96 -7.02 9.61
C LEU A 38 4.19 -8.05 8.78
N VAL A 39 3.24 -8.76 9.39
CA VAL A 39 2.37 -9.71 8.69
C VAL A 39 1.50 -8.98 7.67
N ALA A 40 0.84 -7.90 8.05
CA ALA A 40 0.05 -7.09 7.11
C ALA A 40 0.91 -6.59 5.95
N SER A 41 2.10 -6.08 6.23
CA SER A 41 3.02 -5.61 5.19
C SER A 41 3.48 -6.73 4.26
N PHE A 42 3.76 -7.92 4.80
CA PHE A 42 4.06 -9.10 4.00
C PHE A 42 2.87 -9.47 3.08
N THR A 43 1.64 -9.44 3.61
CA THR A 43 0.41 -9.70 2.84
C THR A 43 0.20 -8.67 1.75
N SER A 44 0.53 -7.39 1.96
CA SER A 44 0.52 -6.36 0.91
C SER A 44 1.47 -6.69 -0.25
N GLY A 45 2.67 -7.18 0.08
CA GLY A 45 3.63 -7.65 -0.93
C GLY A 45 3.12 -8.88 -1.69
N LEU A 46 2.48 -9.83 -1.00
CA LEU A 46 1.83 -10.98 -1.63
C LEU A 46 0.68 -10.56 -2.56
N LEU A 47 -0.14 -9.59 -2.15
CA LEU A 47 -1.22 -9.07 -2.97
C LEU A 47 -0.68 -8.48 -4.27
N THR A 48 0.34 -7.62 -4.18
CA THR A 48 1.01 -7.04 -5.35
C THR A 48 1.53 -8.14 -6.28
N PHE A 49 2.11 -9.19 -5.69
CA PHE A 49 2.60 -10.34 -6.45
C PHE A 49 1.49 -11.12 -7.17
N ILE A 50 0.36 -11.38 -6.51
CA ILE A 50 -0.79 -12.07 -7.12
C ILE A 50 -1.33 -11.26 -8.29
N LEU A 51 -1.55 -9.95 -8.12
CA LEU A 51 -2.08 -9.09 -9.18
C LEU A 51 -1.16 -9.03 -10.40
N TYR A 52 0.15 -9.10 -10.18
CA TYR A 52 1.12 -9.21 -11.26
C TYR A 52 1.03 -10.55 -12.01
N ILE A 53 0.84 -11.67 -11.31
CA ILE A 53 0.70 -13.00 -11.93
C ILE A 53 -0.58 -13.11 -12.74
N GLU A 54 -1.70 -12.63 -12.19
CA GLU A 54 -3.02 -12.71 -12.83
C GLU A 54 -3.12 -11.85 -14.11
N LYS A 55 -2.11 -11.00 -14.38
CA LYS A 55 -2.05 -10.11 -15.56
C LYS A 55 -3.36 -9.34 -15.79
N LEU A 56 -3.99 -8.92 -14.70
CA LEU A 56 -5.21 -8.12 -14.77
C LEU A 56 -4.93 -6.81 -15.51
N LYS A 57 -5.94 -6.29 -16.23
CA LYS A 57 -5.81 -4.96 -16.84
C LYS A 57 -5.49 -3.96 -15.72
N PHE A 58 -4.58 -3.04 -15.99
CA PHE A 58 -4.06 -2.07 -15.03
C PHE A 58 -5.15 -1.44 -14.15
N ASN A 59 -6.22 -0.92 -14.77
CA ASN A 59 -7.32 -0.28 -14.04
C ASN A 59 -8.01 -1.21 -13.03
N TYR A 60 -8.26 -2.48 -13.40
CA TYR A 60 -8.90 -3.43 -12.48
C TYR A 60 -7.96 -3.87 -11.37
N ALA A 61 -6.70 -4.14 -11.72
CA ALA A 61 -5.67 -4.49 -10.73
C ALA A 61 -5.55 -3.39 -9.67
N LEU A 62 -5.58 -2.13 -10.10
CA LEU A 62 -5.42 -0.99 -9.24
C LEU A 62 -6.63 -0.76 -8.31
N ILE A 63 -7.86 -0.85 -8.83
CA ILE A 63 -9.08 -0.72 -8.01
C ILE A 63 -9.10 -1.81 -6.94
N PHE A 64 -8.81 -3.06 -7.33
CA PHE A 64 -8.75 -4.16 -6.37
C PHE A 64 -7.64 -3.95 -5.34
N HIS A 65 -6.45 -3.56 -5.79
CA HIS A 65 -5.33 -3.25 -4.91
C HIS A 65 -5.71 -2.17 -3.88
N PHE A 66 -6.43 -1.12 -4.30
CA PHE A 66 -6.89 -0.06 -3.42
C PHE A 66 -7.79 -0.61 -2.29
N PHE A 67 -8.84 -1.35 -2.64
CA PHE A 67 -9.79 -1.85 -1.64
C PHE A 67 -9.14 -2.81 -0.65
N VAL A 68 -8.29 -3.71 -1.13
CA VAL A 68 -7.62 -4.67 -0.24
C VAL A 68 -6.60 -3.97 0.64
N MET A 69 -5.80 -3.05 0.10
CA MET A 69 -4.82 -2.29 0.89
C MET A 69 -5.49 -1.39 1.93
N TYR A 70 -6.57 -0.72 1.57
CA TYR A 70 -7.35 0.09 2.50
C TYR A 70 -7.96 -0.75 3.61
N SER A 71 -8.53 -1.91 3.26
CA SER A 71 -9.10 -2.84 4.25
C SER A 71 -8.03 -3.36 5.20
N LEU A 72 -6.87 -3.76 4.67
CA LEU A 72 -5.76 -4.27 5.45
C LEU A 72 -5.23 -3.21 6.41
N TRP A 73 -5.00 -1.98 5.93
CA TRP A 73 -4.60 -0.85 6.76
C TRP A 73 -5.63 -0.54 7.84
N THR A 74 -6.92 -0.54 7.50
CA THR A 74 -8.02 -0.30 8.44
C THR A 74 -8.05 -1.36 9.54
N ILE A 75 -8.00 -2.64 9.17
CA ILE A 75 -8.01 -3.77 10.10
C ILE A 75 -6.80 -3.70 11.04
N THR A 76 -5.59 -3.49 10.50
CA THR A 76 -4.37 -3.37 11.30
C THR A 76 -4.46 -2.20 12.28
N SER A 77 -4.94 -1.04 11.82
CA SER A 77 -5.02 0.16 12.66
C SER A 77 -6.06 0.04 13.77
N LEU A 78 -7.20 -0.60 13.50
CA LEU A 78 -8.22 -0.90 14.50
C LEU A 78 -7.74 -1.96 15.50
N TYR A 79 -7.09 -3.03 15.02
CA TYR A 79 -6.55 -4.08 15.87
C TYR A 79 -5.48 -3.55 16.84
N ASN A 80 -4.58 -2.71 16.33
CA ASN A 80 -3.56 -2.04 17.14
C ASN A 80 -4.12 -0.87 17.99
N ARG A 81 -5.40 -0.52 17.82
CA ARG A 81 -6.06 0.61 18.49
C ARG A 81 -5.37 1.96 18.24
N TRP A 82 -4.72 2.11 17.08
CA TRP A 82 -4.14 3.39 16.67
C TRP A 82 -5.22 4.41 16.30
N VAL A 83 -6.37 3.92 15.84
CA VAL A 83 -7.57 4.71 15.58
C VAL A 83 -8.80 3.98 16.10
N SER A 84 -9.84 4.73 16.45
CA SER A 84 -11.16 4.21 16.81
C SER A 84 -12.13 4.55 15.69
N ILE A 85 -12.99 3.62 15.30
CA ILE A 85 -13.94 3.83 14.19
C ILE A 85 -14.92 5.00 14.44
N SER A 86 -15.19 5.30 15.71
CA SER A 86 -16.06 6.41 16.13
C SER A 86 -15.33 7.74 16.26
N SER A 87 -14.00 7.79 16.07
CA SER A 87 -13.25 9.04 16.21
C SER A 87 -13.28 9.85 14.91
N VAL A 88 -13.34 11.17 15.06
CA VAL A 88 -13.14 12.11 13.93
C VAL A 88 -11.77 11.87 13.26
N ASP A 89 -10.81 11.37 14.03
CA ASP A 89 -9.47 11.04 13.54
C ASP A 89 -9.48 9.85 12.59
N PHE A 90 -10.40 8.89 12.72
CA PHE A 90 -10.55 7.81 11.72
C PHE A 90 -10.87 8.37 10.35
N PHE A 91 -11.85 9.27 10.26
CA PHE A 91 -12.22 9.90 8.98
C PHE A 91 -11.06 10.71 8.39
N LYS A 92 -10.34 11.48 9.21
CA LYS A 92 -9.15 12.22 8.77
C LYS A 92 -8.07 11.28 8.22
N HIS A 93 -7.77 10.18 8.92
CA HIS A 93 -6.77 9.22 8.46
C HIS A 93 -7.20 8.52 7.18
N SER A 94 -8.48 8.14 7.04
CA SER A 94 -9.01 7.59 5.80
C SER A 94 -8.90 8.56 4.64
N LEU A 95 -9.20 9.84 4.85
CA LEU A 95 -9.08 10.87 3.82
C LEU A 95 -7.63 11.05 3.36
N ILE A 96 -6.69 11.06 4.32
CA ILE A 96 -5.24 11.14 4.03
C ILE A 96 -4.79 9.91 3.23
N PHE A 97 -5.20 8.71 3.65
CA PHE A 97 -4.88 7.47 2.92
C PHE A 97 -5.39 7.54 1.48
N ILE A 98 -6.66 7.89 1.29
CA ILE A 98 -7.28 8.01 -0.03
C ILE A 98 -6.54 9.07 -0.86
N GLY A 99 -6.23 10.22 -0.27
CA GLY A 99 -5.51 11.30 -0.95
C GLY A 99 -4.13 10.88 -1.45
N ILE A 100 -3.32 10.23 -0.60
CA ILE A 100 -2.01 9.70 -0.98
C ILE A 100 -2.17 8.67 -2.11
N TYR A 101 -3.16 7.79 -1.99
CA TYR A 101 -3.38 6.73 -2.98
C TYR A 101 -3.78 7.30 -4.34
N VAL A 102 -4.68 8.28 -4.38
CA VAL A 102 -5.09 8.97 -5.61
C VAL A 102 -3.90 9.69 -6.25
N LEU A 103 -3.06 10.35 -5.45
CA LEU A 103 -1.85 11.01 -5.97
C LEU A 103 -0.87 10.01 -6.60
N VAL A 104 -0.56 8.92 -5.89
CA VAL A 104 0.31 7.86 -6.41
C VAL A 104 -0.28 7.25 -7.68
N TRP A 105 -1.59 7.02 -7.71
CA TRP A 105 -2.27 6.53 -8.91
C TRP A 105 -2.12 7.49 -10.08
N CYS A 106 -2.39 8.79 -9.90
CA CYS A 106 -2.23 9.77 -10.97
C CYS A 106 -0.82 9.75 -11.56
N ILE A 107 0.21 9.62 -10.71
CA ILE A 107 1.60 9.54 -11.16
C ILE A 107 1.83 8.27 -11.98
N ILE A 108 1.45 7.09 -11.47
CA ILE A 108 1.66 5.82 -12.17
C ILE A 108 0.92 5.80 -13.50
N TYR A 109 -0.34 6.26 -13.53
CA TYR A 109 -1.13 6.33 -14.75
C TYR A 109 -0.47 7.21 -15.82
N ARG A 110 0.10 8.35 -15.44
CA ARG A 110 0.83 9.23 -16.37
C ARG A 110 2.09 8.56 -16.92
N ILE A 111 2.82 7.82 -16.08
CA ILE A 111 4.01 7.08 -16.50
C ILE A 111 3.64 6.00 -17.51
N GLU A 112 2.62 5.18 -17.23
CA GLU A 112 2.18 4.12 -18.14
C GLU A 112 1.68 4.68 -19.47
N GLN A 113 0.91 5.77 -19.46
CA GLN A 113 0.44 6.40 -20.71
C GLN A 113 1.61 6.92 -21.56
N ALA A 114 2.61 7.53 -20.93
CA ALA A 114 3.80 8.01 -21.64
C ALA A 114 4.62 6.85 -22.22
N GLU A 115 4.70 5.72 -21.53
CA GLU A 115 5.38 4.52 -22.01
C GLU A 115 4.63 3.89 -23.21
N LEU A 116 3.31 3.77 -23.12
CA LEU A 116 2.47 3.27 -24.23
C LEU A 116 2.59 4.16 -25.47
N GLN A 117 2.63 5.48 -25.31
CA GLN A 117 2.85 6.41 -26.42
C GLN A 117 4.21 6.19 -27.09
N ARG A 118 5.29 6.10 -26.30
CA ARG A 118 6.64 5.83 -26.83
C ARG A 118 6.72 4.51 -27.60
N ILE A 119 6.05 3.47 -27.11
CA ILE A 119 6.01 2.16 -27.78
C ILE A 119 5.24 2.27 -29.10
N ASN A 120 4.08 2.92 -29.11
CA ASN A 120 3.30 3.13 -30.33
C ASN A 120 4.05 3.96 -31.37
N ASP A 121 4.77 5.01 -30.95
CA ASP A 121 5.56 5.85 -31.84
C ASP A 121 6.74 5.06 -32.46
N PHE A 122 7.34 4.14 -31.70
CA PHE A 122 8.40 3.26 -32.20
C PHE A 122 7.88 2.20 -33.17
N LEU A 123 6.69 1.64 -32.94
CA LEU A 123 6.10 0.58 -33.78
C LEU A 123 5.43 1.10 -35.06
N ASN A 124 5.06 2.39 -35.10
CA ASN A 124 4.46 3.05 -36.26
C ASN A 124 5.49 3.81 -37.14
N GLN A 125 6.78 3.68 -36.84
CA GLN A 125 7.89 4.03 -37.74
C GLN A 125 8.31 2.82 -38.58
#